data_AF-W2EHZ5-F1
#
_entry.id   AF-W2EHZ5-F1
#
_cell.length_a   1.000
_cell.length_b   1.000
_cell.length_c   1.000
_cell.angle_alpha   90.00
_cell.angle_beta   90.00
_cell.angle_gamma   90.00
#
_symmetry.space_group_name_H-M   'P 1'
#
loop_
_entity.id
_entity.type
_entity.pdbx_description
1 polymer ?
#
loop_
_entity_poly.entity_id
_entity_poly.type
_entity_poly.pdbx_seq_one_letter_code
_entity_poly.pdbx_strand_id
1 'polypeptide(L)'
;MKIGDYRELFSALRKRPLLYLPQTDFTSVIAFVEGCDHGNARTLLTGFQEWLVTRVGCGNNLVWWSLVLRLTEPEGPKSPRDMDPDTDARAVETLLQCLDDFLALRQEHDGLNRIYAAHQAWLDARALNHCLESGAAACPAVDWPRPPTK
;
A
#
# COMPACT_ATOMS: atom_id res chain seq x y z
N MET A 1 11.21 -17.06 -2.78
CA MET A 1 11.83 -15.77 -3.12
C MET A 1 11.82 -14.90 -1.86
N LYS A 2 12.91 -14.23 -1.51
CA LYS A 2 13.01 -13.43 -0.27
C LYS A 2 12.40 -12.04 -0.51
N ILE A 3 12.11 -11.30 0.57
CA ILE A 3 11.54 -9.94 0.47
C ILE A 3 12.46 -9.00 -0.35
N GLY A 4 13.79 -9.17 -0.25
CA GLY A 4 14.77 -8.41 -1.05
C GLY A 4 14.54 -8.54 -2.55
N ASP A 5 14.36 -9.77 -3.01
CA ASP A 5 14.12 -10.09 -4.40
C ASP A 5 12.83 -9.43 -4.94
N TYR A 6 11.79 -9.27 -4.10
CA TYR A 6 10.54 -8.59 -4.49
C TYR A 6 10.69 -7.08 -4.63
N ARG A 7 11.51 -6.43 -3.77
CA ARG A 7 11.81 -5.00 -3.92
C ARG A 7 12.53 -4.73 -5.24
N GLU A 8 13.50 -5.59 -5.59
CA GLU A 8 14.20 -5.50 -6.87
C GLU A 8 13.26 -5.76 -8.05
N LEU A 9 12.36 -6.75 -7.93
CA LEU A 9 11.34 -7.04 -8.95
C LEU A 9 10.43 -5.83 -9.19
N PHE A 10 9.90 -5.21 -8.14
CA PHE A 10 9.02 -4.03 -8.27
C PHE A 10 9.78 -2.79 -8.75
N SER A 11 11.06 -2.63 -8.39
CA SER A 11 11.92 -1.60 -8.97
C SER A 11 12.15 -1.83 -10.47
N ALA A 12 12.35 -3.07 -10.90
CA ALA A 12 12.51 -3.42 -12.31
C ALA A 12 11.20 -3.23 -13.09
N LEU A 13 10.06 -3.58 -12.50
CA LEU A 13 8.73 -3.31 -13.02
C LEU A 13 8.51 -1.80 -13.24
N ARG A 14 8.84 -0.97 -12.24
CA ARG A 14 8.74 0.49 -12.34
C ARG A 14 9.56 1.07 -13.50
N LYS A 15 10.75 0.52 -13.76
CA LYS A 15 11.65 0.98 -14.84
C LYS A 15 11.22 0.49 -16.22
N ARG A 16 10.65 -0.72 -16.32
CA ARG A 16 10.35 -1.39 -17.60
C ARG A 16 9.02 -2.15 -17.52
N PRO A 17 7.88 -1.46 -17.37
CA PRO A 17 6.62 -2.11 -17.02
C PRO A 17 6.12 -3.07 -18.11
N LEU A 18 6.33 -2.74 -19.38
CA LEU A 18 5.91 -3.57 -20.52
C LEU A 18 6.73 -4.88 -20.70
N LEU A 19 7.80 -5.08 -19.92
CA LEU A 19 8.50 -6.37 -19.88
C LEU A 19 7.75 -7.39 -19.01
N TYR A 20 6.94 -6.91 -18.05
CA TYR A 20 6.27 -7.73 -17.04
C TYR A 20 4.75 -7.74 -17.21
N LEU A 21 4.19 -6.65 -17.77
CA LEU A 21 2.75 -6.45 -17.87
C LEU A 21 2.30 -6.28 -19.31
N PRO A 22 1.09 -6.77 -19.67
CA PRO A 22 0.50 -6.51 -20.98
C PRO A 22 0.08 -5.05 -21.17
N GLN A 23 -0.24 -4.36 -20.07
CA GLN A 23 -0.63 -2.94 -20.02
C GLN A 23 -0.03 -2.31 -18.77
N THR A 24 0.21 -1.00 -18.79
CA THR A 24 0.84 -0.27 -17.67
C THR A 24 -0.17 0.39 -16.74
N ASP A 25 -1.43 -0.05 -16.79
CA ASP A 25 -2.51 0.52 -15.97
C ASP A 25 -2.50 -0.03 -14.54
N PHE A 26 -3.19 0.68 -13.64
CA PHE A 26 -3.26 0.32 -12.23
C PHE A 26 -3.84 -1.08 -11.99
N THR A 27 -4.82 -1.50 -12.77
CA THR A 27 -5.45 -2.83 -12.63
C THR A 27 -4.46 -3.94 -12.98
N SER A 28 -3.67 -3.75 -14.04
CA SER A 28 -2.62 -4.66 -14.47
C SER A 28 -1.52 -4.80 -13.39
N VAL A 29 -1.13 -3.70 -12.75
CA VAL A 29 -0.16 -3.71 -11.66
C VAL A 29 -0.74 -4.41 -10.41
N ILE A 30 -2.00 -4.16 -10.04
CA ILE A 30 -2.66 -4.87 -8.94
C ILE A 30 -2.63 -6.38 -9.18
N ALA A 31 -3.07 -6.82 -10.37
CA ALA A 31 -3.13 -8.24 -10.71
C ALA A 31 -1.75 -8.91 -10.62
N PHE A 32 -0.69 -8.20 -11.05
CA PHE A 32 0.67 -8.69 -10.94
C PHE A 32 1.15 -8.84 -9.49
N VAL A 33 0.88 -7.84 -8.64
CA VAL A 33 1.24 -7.87 -7.22
C VAL A 33 0.47 -8.95 -6.46
N GLU A 34 -0.83 -9.10 -6.72
CA GLU A 34 -1.66 -10.20 -6.21
C GLU A 34 -1.11 -11.56 -6.64
N GLY A 35 -0.69 -11.71 -7.90
CA GLY A 35 -0.06 -12.93 -8.40
C GLY A 35 1.24 -13.26 -7.67
N CYS A 36 2.07 -12.25 -7.40
CA CYS A 36 3.28 -12.41 -6.61
C CYS A 36 2.99 -12.86 -5.17
N ASP A 37 1.97 -12.28 -4.53
CA ASP A 37 1.57 -12.65 -3.17
C ASP A 37 1.00 -14.08 -3.12
N HIS A 38 0.13 -14.45 -4.06
CA HIS A 38 -0.37 -15.82 -4.19
C HIS A 38 0.76 -16.83 -4.41
N GLY A 39 1.71 -16.52 -5.29
CA GLY A 39 2.90 -17.35 -5.53
C GLY A 39 3.81 -17.48 -4.30
N ASN A 40 3.64 -16.60 -3.31
CA ASN A 40 4.35 -16.61 -2.04
C ASN A 40 3.45 -17.02 -0.86
N ALA A 41 2.43 -17.85 -1.11
CA ALA A 41 1.49 -18.37 -0.11
C ALA A 41 0.81 -17.25 0.73
N ARG A 42 0.56 -16.09 0.13
CA ARG A 42 -0.02 -14.89 0.74
C ARG A 42 0.79 -14.27 1.89
N THR A 43 2.08 -14.54 1.92
CA THR A 43 2.99 -14.03 2.96
C THR A 43 3.76 -12.79 2.54
N LEU A 44 3.67 -12.37 1.26
CA LEU A 44 4.39 -11.19 0.79
C LEU A 44 3.74 -9.91 1.33
N LEU A 45 2.41 -9.85 1.30
CA LEU A 45 1.62 -8.68 1.69
C LEU A 45 1.06 -8.73 3.12
N THR A 46 1.46 -9.69 3.94
CA THR A 46 1.01 -9.78 5.35
C THR A 46 1.27 -8.45 6.08
N GLY A 47 0.25 -7.79 6.66
CA GLY A 47 0.46 -6.50 7.33
C GLY A 47 0.45 -5.28 6.39
N PHE A 48 0.36 -5.47 5.06
CA PHE A 48 0.38 -4.35 4.11
C PHE A 48 -0.88 -3.50 4.22
N GLN A 49 -2.05 -4.13 4.36
CA GLN A 49 -3.31 -3.40 4.54
C GLN A 49 -3.29 -2.58 5.83
N GLU A 50 -2.85 -3.18 6.94
CA GLU A 50 -2.71 -2.53 8.24
C GLU A 50 -1.77 -1.33 8.15
N TRP A 51 -0.63 -1.50 7.47
CA TRP A 51 0.30 -0.40 7.20
C TRP A 51 -0.35 0.72 6.38
N LEU A 52 -1.09 0.40 5.30
CA LEU A 52 -1.81 1.41 4.51
C LEU A 52 -2.90 2.13 5.31
N VAL A 53 -3.67 1.41 6.14
CA VAL A 53 -4.71 2.00 7.00
C VAL A 53 -4.10 3.05 7.91
N THR A 54 -2.96 2.76 8.53
CA THR A 54 -2.28 3.74 9.40
C THR A 54 -1.79 4.98 8.66
N ARG A 55 -1.50 4.88 7.34
CA ARG A 55 -1.12 6.05 6.52
C ARG A 55 -2.32 6.86 6.04
N VAL A 56 -3.38 6.18 5.61
CA VAL A 56 -4.63 6.81 5.16
C VAL A 56 -5.39 7.41 6.35
N GLY A 57 -5.21 6.86 7.54
CA GLY A 57 -5.98 7.20 8.74
C GLY A 57 -7.40 6.63 8.75
N CYS A 58 -7.83 5.90 7.70
CA CYS A 58 -9.16 5.31 7.64
C CYS A 58 -9.26 4.12 6.68
N GLY A 59 -10.46 3.55 6.54
CA GLY A 59 -10.74 2.50 5.56
C GLY A 59 -10.28 1.11 5.97
N ASN A 60 -10.28 0.78 7.27
CA ASN A 60 -9.89 -0.56 7.76
C ASN A 60 -10.75 -1.72 7.22
N ASN A 61 -11.92 -1.41 6.64
CA ASN A 61 -12.80 -2.34 5.95
C ASN A 61 -12.57 -2.41 4.43
N LEU A 62 -11.62 -1.64 3.90
CA LEU A 62 -11.31 -1.59 2.48
C LEU A 62 -10.18 -2.54 2.15
N VAL A 63 -10.22 -3.08 0.93
CA VAL A 63 -9.12 -3.81 0.34
C VAL A 63 -7.91 -2.90 0.10
N TRP A 64 -6.70 -3.46 0.15
CA TRP A 64 -5.46 -2.68 0.13
C TRP A 64 -5.34 -1.75 -1.09
N TRP A 65 -5.75 -2.17 -2.29
CA TRP A 65 -5.65 -1.31 -3.48
C TRP A 65 -6.60 -0.11 -3.43
N SER A 66 -7.74 -0.21 -2.73
CA SER A 66 -8.62 0.93 -2.48
C SER A 66 -7.99 1.94 -1.52
N LEU A 67 -7.16 1.49 -0.59
CA LEU A 67 -6.39 2.37 0.30
C LEU A 67 -5.30 3.12 -0.48
N VAL A 68 -4.66 2.46 -1.45
CA VAL A 68 -3.70 3.12 -2.35
C VAL A 68 -4.36 4.22 -3.18
N LEU A 69 -5.57 3.99 -3.69
CA LEU A 69 -6.33 5.05 -4.39
C LEU A 69 -6.61 6.25 -3.47
N ARG A 70 -6.95 6.00 -2.20
CA ARG A 70 -7.16 7.09 -1.22
C ARG A 70 -5.87 7.86 -0.90
N LEU A 71 -4.71 7.20 -0.92
CA LEU A 71 -3.41 7.88 -0.79
C LEU A 71 -3.06 8.70 -2.04
N THR A 72 -3.47 8.21 -3.21
CA THR A 72 -3.23 8.88 -4.50
C THR A 72 -4.10 10.13 -4.62
N GLU A 73 -5.39 10.00 -4.29
CA GLU A 73 -6.36 11.09 -4.38
C GLU A 73 -7.50 10.88 -3.36
N PRO A 74 -7.48 11.60 -2.23
CA PRO A 74 -8.45 11.40 -1.14
C PRO A 74 -9.91 11.56 -1.57
N GLU A 75 -10.21 12.53 -2.43
CA GLU A 75 -11.56 12.78 -2.97
C GLU A 75 -11.80 12.19 -4.37
N GLY A 76 -10.75 11.64 -4.99
CA GLY A 76 -10.78 11.13 -6.36
C GLY A 76 -11.47 9.76 -6.52
N PRO A 77 -11.28 9.12 -7.68
CA PRO A 77 -11.91 7.85 -8.05
C PRO A 77 -11.76 6.77 -6.98
N LYS A 78 -12.85 6.05 -6.70
CA LYS A 78 -12.86 4.93 -5.72
C LYS A 78 -12.70 3.56 -6.37
N SER A 79 -12.60 3.54 -7.70
CA SER A 79 -12.53 2.35 -8.53
C SER A 79 -11.53 2.59 -9.65
N PRO A 80 -10.67 1.60 -9.98
CA PRO A 80 -9.74 1.71 -11.11
C PRO A 80 -10.43 1.96 -12.46
N ARG A 81 -11.71 1.57 -12.60
CA ARG A 81 -12.47 1.73 -13.84
C ARG A 81 -12.87 3.19 -14.14
N ASP A 82 -12.84 4.03 -13.11
CA ASP A 82 -13.35 5.41 -13.18
C ASP A 82 -12.19 6.43 -13.23
N MET A 83 -10.95 5.97 -13.43
CA MET A 83 -9.77 6.82 -13.46
C MET A 83 -9.49 7.33 -14.88
N ASP A 84 -9.12 8.61 -14.99
CA ASP A 84 -8.45 9.11 -16.17
C ASP A 84 -6.99 8.60 -16.24
N PRO A 85 -6.33 8.67 -17.41
CA PRO A 85 -4.97 8.16 -17.57
C PRO A 85 -3.91 8.78 -16.65
N ASP A 86 -4.05 10.06 -16.28
CA ASP A 86 -3.07 10.73 -15.41
C ASP A 86 -3.24 10.25 -13.97
N THR A 87 -4.49 10.09 -13.53
CA THR A 87 -4.83 9.54 -12.20
C THR A 87 -4.41 8.08 -12.08
N ASP A 88 -4.61 7.28 -13.14
CA ASP A 88 -4.14 5.90 -13.20
C ASP A 88 -2.61 5.81 -13.08
N ALA A 89 -1.87 6.64 -13.82
CA ALA A 89 -0.40 6.70 -13.73
C ALA A 89 0.08 7.12 -12.34
N ARG A 90 -0.58 8.09 -11.69
CA ARG A 90 -0.29 8.48 -10.30
C ARG A 90 -0.58 7.35 -9.31
N ALA A 91 -1.64 6.57 -9.54
CA ALA A 91 -1.98 5.43 -8.68
C ALA A 91 -0.95 4.30 -8.80
N VAL A 92 -0.48 4.01 -10.02
CA VAL A 92 0.62 3.05 -10.27
C VAL A 92 1.88 3.47 -9.53
N GLU A 93 2.28 4.73 -9.66
CA GLU A 93 3.45 5.28 -8.99
C GLU A 93 3.30 5.20 -7.45
N THR A 94 2.13 5.60 -6.94
CA THR A 94 1.83 5.53 -5.49
C THR A 94 1.89 4.09 -4.97
N LEU A 95 1.37 3.10 -5.72
CA LEU A 95 1.46 1.69 -5.36
C LEU A 95 2.91 1.21 -5.28
N LEU A 96 3.70 1.46 -6.33
CA LEU A 96 5.08 1.00 -6.39
C LEU A 96 5.94 1.64 -5.29
N GLN A 97 5.70 2.92 -4.97
CA GLN A 97 6.34 3.56 -3.82
C GLN A 97 5.90 2.94 -2.49
N CYS A 98 4.60 2.69 -2.31
CA CYS A 98 4.07 2.05 -1.11
C CYS A 98 4.67 0.65 -0.89
N LEU A 99 4.82 -0.14 -1.96
CA LEU A 99 5.44 -1.46 -1.89
C LEU A 99 6.92 -1.37 -1.51
N ASP A 100 7.67 -0.42 -2.07
CA ASP A 100 9.09 -0.27 -1.70
C ASP A 100 9.25 0.12 -0.22
N ASP A 101 8.49 1.14 0.24
CA ASP A 101 8.52 1.61 1.62
C ASP A 101 8.11 0.49 2.60
N PHE A 102 7.00 -0.20 2.32
CA PHE A 102 6.49 -1.30 3.15
C PHE A 102 7.48 -2.47 3.22
N LEU A 103 7.99 -2.93 2.07
CA LEU A 103 8.90 -4.07 2.05
C LEU A 103 10.25 -3.72 2.68
N ALA A 104 10.68 -2.47 2.61
CA ALA A 104 11.87 -2.00 3.32
C ALA A 104 11.67 -2.09 4.85
N LEU A 105 10.56 -1.55 5.36
CA LEU A 105 10.20 -1.65 6.78
C LEU A 105 10.07 -3.11 7.22
N ARG A 106 9.40 -3.95 6.42
CA ARG A 106 9.19 -5.37 6.72
C ARG A 106 10.49 -6.18 6.78
N GLN A 107 11.54 -5.75 6.08
CA GLN A 107 12.85 -6.42 6.13
C GLN A 107 13.59 -6.18 7.45
N GLU A 108 13.22 -5.14 8.21
CA GLU A 108 13.79 -4.87 9.52
C GLU A 108 13.38 -5.98 10.52
N HIS A 109 14.24 -6.23 11.51
CA HIS A 109 14.07 -7.32 12.47
C HIS A 109 12.72 -7.31 13.19
N ASP A 110 12.18 -6.12 13.48
CA ASP A 110 10.91 -5.92 14.18
C ASP A 110 9.83 -5.26 13.30
N GLY A 111 10.04 -5.19 11.98
CA GLY A 111 9.20 -4.43 11.05
C GLY A 111 7.72 -4.79 11.11
N LEU A 112 7.41 -6.10 11.07
CA LEU A 112 6.04 -6.58 11.21
C LEU A 112 5.42 -6.24 12.57
N ASN A 113 6.17 -6.40 13.65
CA ASN A 113 5.69 -6.09 15.00
C ASN A 113 5.36 -4.60 15.13
N ARG A 114 6.19 -3.73 14.55
CA ARG A 114 5.95 -2.28 14.51
C ARG A 114 4.69 -1.94 13.72
N ILE A 115 4.48 -2.56 12.55
CA ILE A 115 3.28 -2.37 11.73
C ILE A 115 2.02 -2.72 12.53
N TYR A 116 2.00 -3.90 13.16
CA TYR A 116 0.85 -4.32 13.95
C TYR A 116 0.65 -3.48 15.22
N ALA A 117 1.72 -3.08 15.90
CA ALA A 117 1.63 -2.19 17.05
C ALA A 117 1.04 -0.82 16.69
N ALA A 118 1.47 -0.25 15.56
CA ALA A 118 0.94 1.02 15.05
C ALA A 118 -0.53 0.89 14.63
N HIS A 119 -0.91 -0.22 14.00
CA HIS A 119 -2.30 -0.49 13.64
C HIS A 119 -3.19 -0.69 14.87
N GLN A 120 -2.71 -1.38 15.90
CA GLN A 120 -3.42 -1.51 17.17
C GLN A 120 -3.60 -0.15 17.86
N ALA A 121 -2.55 0.68 17.93
CA ALA A 121 -2.66 2.03 18.46
C ALA A 121 -3.66 2.89 17.67
N TRP A 122 -3.72 2.71 16.35
CA TRP A 122 -4.73 3.35 15.49
C TRP A 122 -6.15 2.87 15.82
N LEU A 123 -6.37 1.57 16.03
CA LEU A 123 -7.67 1.01 16.43
C LEU A 123 -8.13 1.57 17.78
N ASP A 124 -7.23 1.63 18.76
CA ASP A 124 -7.53 2.14 20.10
C ASP A 124 -7.91 3.62 20.05
N ALA A 125 -7.13 4.44 19.32
CA ALA A 125 -7.41 5.85 19.13
C ALA A 125 -8.72 6.09 18.36
N ARG A 126 -9.03 5.27 17.35
CA ARG A 126 -10.30 5.33 16.62
C ARG A 126 -11.49 5.06 17.54
N ALA A 127 -11.37 4.07 18.43
CA ALA A 127 -12.42 3.73 19.39
C ALA A 127 -12.66 4.88 20.39
N LEU A 128 -11.59 5.54 20.84
CA LEU A 128 -11.66 6.70 21.75
C LEU A 128 -12.26 7.95 21.08
N ASN A 129 -11.91 8.22 19.82
CA ASN A 129 -12.28 9.46 19.14
C ASN A 129 -13.65 9.39 18.41
N HIS A 130 -14.37 8.27 18.51
CA HIS A 130 -15.59 8.01 17.72
C HIS A 130 -15.41 8.31 16.21
N CYS A 131 -14.21 8.05 15.67
CA CYS A 131 -13.91 8.26 14.25
C CYS A 131 -14.59 7.13 13.44
N LEU A 132 -15.91 7.28 13.24
CA LEU A 132 -16.77 6.34 12.52
C LEU A 132 -16.71 6.55 11.00
N GLU A 133 -16.33 7.75 10.56
CA GLU A 133 -16.27 8.11 9.15
C GLU A 133 -14.86 8.08 8.58
N SER A 134 -14.73 7.50 7.40
CA SER A 134 -13.46 7.39 6.70
C SER A 134 -13.01 8.76 6.19
N GLY A 135 -11.94 9.32 6.77
CA GLY A 135 -11.33 10.58 6.32
C GLY A 135 -11.55 11.78 7.25
N ALA A 136 -12.15 11.57 8.43
CA ALA A 136 -12.25 12.64 9.42
C ALA A 136 -10.85 13.04 9.93
N ALA A 137 -10.59 14.35 10.03
CA ALA A 137 -9.31 14.92 10.45
C ALA A 137 -8.84 14.47 11.85
N ALA A 138 -9.72 13.85 12.64
CA ALA A 138 -9.44 13.32 13.99
C ALA A 138 -8.86 11.89 14.01
N CYS A 139 -8.78 11.23 12.85
CA CYS A 139 -8.20 9.90 12.76
C CYS A 139 -6.66 9.99 12.70
N PRO A 140 -5.92 9.28 13.58
CA PRO A 140 -4.47 9.37 13.61
C PRO A 140 -3.86 8.81 12.32
N ALA A 141 -2.90 9.52 11.74
CA ALA A 141 -2.05 9.01 10.68
C ALA A 141 -0.64 8.77 11.23
N VAL A 142 -0.02 7.66 10.84
CA VAL A 142 1.35 7.31 11.20
C VAL A 142 2.26 7.72 10.05
N ASP A 143 3.19 8.63 10.33
CA ASP A 143 4.28 8.94 9.41
C ASP A 143 5.36 7.86 9.56
N TRP A 144 5.43 6.97 8.57
CA TRP A 144 6.46 5.93 8.52
C TRP A 144 7.72 6.53 7.91
N PRO A 145 8.88 6.41 8.58
CA PRO A 145 10.13 6.93 8.03
C PRO A 145 10.40 6.27 6.68
N ARG A 146 10.73 7.09 5.66
CA ARG A 146 11.14 6.55 4.37
C ARG A 146 12.42 5.72 4.53
N PRO A 147 12.55 4.59 3.82
CA PRO A 147 13.78 3.84 3.84
C PRO A 147 14.94 4.70 3.32
N PRO A 148 16.16 4.57 3.89
CA PRO A 148 17.32 5.30 3.39
C PRO A 148 17.57 4.90 1.93
N THR A 149 17.74 5.89 1.06
CA THR A 149 18.18 5.68 -0.32
C THR A 149 19.55 5.00 -0.31
N LYS A 150 19.61 3.75 -0.78
CA LYS A 150 20.88 3.05 -1.02
C LYS A 150 21.59 3.61 -2.24
#